data_AF-A0A1E3SJE3-F1
#
_entry.id   AF-A0A1E3SJE3-F1
#
_cell.length_a   1.000
_cell.length_b   1.000
_cell.length_c   1.000
_cell.angle_alpha   90.00
_cell.angle_beta   90.00
_cell.angle_gamma   90.00
#
_symmetry.space_group_name_H-M   'P 1'
#
loop_
_entity.id
_entity.type
_entity.pdbx_description
1 polymer ?
#
loop_
_entity_poly.entity_id
_entity_poly.type
_entity_poly.pdbx_seq_one_letter_code
_entity_poly.pdbx_strand_id
1 'polypeptide(L)'
;MKVNASWAVVALATVIGEHTYSVPPRPTSCMGAWGSRISLHQGAAPELACHSDTLLGPGLPVLQYGQSRSVGSLTCQSQEAGVTCTDNRSGHCFRLARDNYELH
;
A
#
# COMPACT_ATOMS: atom_id res chain seq x y z
N MET A 1 0.51 13.34 -5.81
CA MET A 1 -0.33 12.49 -4.92
C MET A 1 0.47 12.19 -3.67
N LYS A 2 -0.19 12.06 -2.52
CA LYS A 2 0.49 11.67 -1.27
C LYS A 2 0.21 10.20 -1.01
N VAL A 3 1.28 9.42 -0.88
CA VAL A 3 1.22 8.01 -0.48
C VAL A 3 1.99 7.85 0.80
N ASN A 4 1.30 7.32 1.80
CA ASN A 4 1.88 7.07 3.10
C ASN A 4 2.03 5.56 3.27
N ALA A 5 3.17 5.14 3.81
CA ALA A 5 3.46 3.74 4.05
C ALA A 5 3.82 3.56 5.52
N SER A 6 3.30 2.50 6.13
CA SER A 6 3.66 2.04 7.47
C SER A 6 4.50 0.78 7.33
N TRP A 7 5.68 0.77 7.97
CA TRP A 7 6.65 -0.30 7.83
C TRP A 7 6.79 -1.10 9.12
N ALA A 8 6.52 -2.39 9.03
CA ALA A 8 6.86 -3.40 10.03
C ALA A 8 7.84 -4.41 9.42
N VAL A 9 8.62 -5.10 10.26
CA VAL A 9 9.71 -6.00 9.85
C VAL A 9 9.29 -7.04 8.79
N VAL A 10 8.03 -7.47 8.84
CA VAL A 10 7.46 -8.51 7.97
C VAL A 10 6.23 -8.06 7.19
N ALA A 11 5.84 -6.79 7.30
CA ALA A 11 4.61 -6.28 6.72
C ALA A 11 4.71 -4.81 6.34
N LEU A 12 4.11 -4.43 5.21
CA LEU A 12 3.97 -3.06 4.77
C LEU A 12 2.52 -2.76 4.47
N ALA A 13 2.03 -1.65 5.01
CA ALA A 13 0.72 -1.11 4.67
C ALA A 13 0.91 0.21 3.92
N THR A 14 0.38 0.29 2.70
CA THR A 14 0.43 1.51 1.88
C THR A 14 -0.96 2.07 1.70
N VAL A 15 -1.13 3.35 2.01
CA VAL A 15 -2.41 4.07 1.86
C VAL A 15 -2.26 5.23 0.90
N ILE A 16 -3.26 5.41 0.04
CA ILE A 16 -3.41 6.57 -0.83
C ILE A 16 -4.57 7.45 -0.35
N GLY A 17 -4.36 8.77 -0.30
CA GLY A 17 -5.38 9.70 0.21
C GLY A 17 -6.53 9.98 -0.75
N GLU A 18 -6.24 10.08 -2.05
CA GLU A 18 -7.24 10.33 -3.09
C GLU A 18 -7.00 9.37 -4.25
N HIS A 19 -8.07 8.72 -4.70
CA HIS A 19 -8.05 7.81 -5.84
C HIS A 19 -9.39 7.83 -6.59
N THR A 20 -9.35 7.40 -7.85
CA THR A 20 -10.49 7.32 -8.78
C THR A 20 -10.75 5.90 -9.27
N TYR A 21 -9.88 4.93 -8.93
CA TYR A 21 -10.13 3.52 -9.26
C TYR A 21 -11.35 2.97 -8.52
N SER A 22 -12.00 1.99 -9.14
CA SER A 22 -13.10 1.24 -8.52
C SER A 22 -12.56 0.19 -7.57
N VAL A 23 -13.20 0.03 -6.41
CA VAL A 23 -12.82 -0.97 -5.41
C VAL A 23 -13.90 -2.04 -5.31
N PRO A 24 -13.55 -3.30 -4.99
CA PRO A 24 -14.53 -4.34 -4.75
C PRO A 24 -15.45 -3.96 -3.59
N PRO A 25 -16.65 -4.55 -3.52
CA PRO A 25 -17.58 -4.33 -2.41
C PRO A 25 -16.87 -4.51 -1.08
N ARG A 26 -17.10 -3.56 -0.16
CA ARG A 26 -16.53 -3.64 1.19
C ARG A 26 -17.01 -4.93 1.86
N PRO A 27 -16.11 -5.79 2.37
CA PRO A 27 -16.49 -6.97 3.13
C PRO A 27 -17.33 -6.60 4.35
N THR A 28 -18.33 -7.42 4.70
CA THR A 28 -19.19 -7.19 5.88
C THR A 28 -18.43 -7.25 7.20
N SER A 29 -17.30 -7.96 7.23
CA SER A 29 -16.38 -8.01 8.37
C SER A 29 -15.56 -6.73 8.55
N CYS A 30 -15.51 -5.84 7.55
CA CYS A 30 -14.73 -4.61 7.62
C CYS A 30 -15.50 -3.50 8.34
N MET A 31 -15.10 -3.22 9.58
CA MET A 31 -15.68 -2.15 10.40
C MET A 31 -15.00 -0.78 10.18
N GLY A 32 -13.94 -0.72 9.38
CA GLY A 32 -13.13 0.47 9.12
C GLY A 32 -13.28 1.04 7.70
N ALA A 33 -12.27 1.81 7.31
CA ALA A 33 -12.09 2.27 5.93
C ALA A 33 -11.66 1.09 5.03
N TRP A 34 -12.09 1.15 3.77
CA TRP A 34 -11.86 0.11 2.77
C TRP A 34 -11.50 0.73 1.42
N GLY A 35 -10.65 0.03 0.65
CA GLY A 35 -10.34 0.38 -0.73
C GLY A 35 -9.16 1.34 -0.94
N SER A 36 -8.70 2.01 0.11
CA SER A 36 -7.58 2.97 0.03
C SER A 36 -6.24 2.41 0.53
N ARG A 37 -6.24 1.22 1.14
CA ARG A 37 -5.05 0.57 1.71
C ARG A 37 -4.79 -0.79 1.08
N ILE A 38 -3.53 -1.03 0.71
CA ILE A 38 -3.02 -2.34 0.33
C ILE A 38 -1.97 -2.78 1.36
N SER A 39 -2.05 -4.05 1.76
CA SER A 39 -1.08 -4.71 2.63
C SER A 39 -0.24 -5.69 1.83
N LEU A 40 1.04 -5.78 2.16
CA LEU A 40 1.95 -6.82 1.67
C LEU A 40 2.72 -7.40 2.85
N HIS A 41 2.66 -8.72 3.01
CA HIS A 41 3.41 -9.47 4.01
C HIS A 41 4.48 -10.32 3.32
N GLN A 42 5.61 -10.56 4.00
CA GLN A 42 6.65 -11.43 3.45
C GLN A 42 6.10 -12.84 3.21
N GLY A 43 6.23 -13.32 1.98
CA GLY A 43 5.78 -14.64 1.55
C GLY A 43 4.27 -14.76 1.29
N ALA A 44 3.50 -13.66 1.34
CA ALA A 44 2.07 -13.68 1.07
C ALA A 44 1.70 -12.71 -0.05
N ALA A 45 0.66 -13.07 -0.81
CA ALA A 45 0.11 -12.21 -1.85
C ALA A 45 -0.42 -10.89 -1.27
N PRO A 46 -0.33 -9.77 -2.01
CA PRO A 46 -0.84 -8.50 -1.56
C PRO A 46 -2.37 -8.47 -1.57
N GLU A 47 -2.96 -7.70 -0.67
CA GLU A 47 -4.41 -7.61 -0.52
C GLU A 47 -4.90 -6.20 -0.21
N LEU A 48 -6.13 -5.89 -0.61
CA LEU A 48 -6.83 -4.73 -0.07
C LEU A 48 -7.15 -4.97 1.40
N ALA A 49 -6.77 -4.01 2.24
CA ALA A 49 -6.87 -4.15 3.67
C ALA A 49 -7.92 -3.22 4.26
N CYS A 50 -8.76 -3.78 5.13
CA CYS A 50 -9.59 -3.00 6.02
C CYS A 50 -8.72 -2.34 7.08
N HIS A 51 -8.98 -1.08 7.42
CA HIS A 51 -8.22 -0.40 8.46
C HIS A 51 -9.02 0.63 9.25
N SER A 52 -8.66 0.80 10.52
CA SER A 52 -9.25 1.79 11.43
C SER A 52 -8.23 2.82 11.93
N ASP A 53 -6.94 2.60 11.64
CA ASP A 53 -5.86 3.52 11.96
C ASP A 53 -5.65 4.57 10.87
N THR A 54 -5.04 5.68 11.27
CA THR A 54 -4.73 6.81 10.41
C THR A 54 -3.28 6.74 9.96
N LEU A 55 -3.07 6.36 8.69
CA LEU A 55 -1.77 6.48 8.03
C LEU A 55 -1.64 7.75 7.19
N LEU A 56 -2.69 8.56 7.08
CA LEU A 56 -2.71 9.84 6.38
C LEU A 56 -2.83 11.00 7.37
N GLY A 57 -1.86 11.91 7.39
CA GLY A 57 -1.89 13.03 8.30
C GLY A 57 -0.57 13.81 8.33
N PRO A 58 -0.59 15.04 8.88
CA PRO A 58 0.63 15.82 9.06
C PRO A 58 1.60 15.09 9.99
N GLY A 59 2.89 15.07 9.61
CA GLY A 59 3.96 14.42 10.39
C GLY A 59 4.04 12.90 10.22
N LEU A 60 3.11 12.27 9.50
CA LEU A 60 3.22 10.85 9.19
C LEU A 60 4.22 10.60 8.06
N PRO A 61 4.94 9.47 8.10
CA PRO A 61 5.93 9.18 7.08
C PRO A 61 5.32 9.02 5.68
N VAL A 62 5.83 9.81 4.74
CA VAL A 62 5.41 9.81 3.33
C VAL A 62 6.55 9.26 2.49
N LEU A 63 6.24 8.39 1.52
CA LEU A 63 7.21 7.96 0.51
C LEU A 63 7.12 8.92 -0.69
N GLN A 64 7.99 9.93 -0.70
CA GLN A 64 7.99 10.94 -1.77
C GLN A 64 8.35 10.31 -3.12
N TYR A 65 7.95 10.97 -4.21
CA TYR A 65 8.33 10.51 -5.55
C TYR A 65 9.86 10.44 -5.71
N GLY A 66 10.31 9.40 -6.40
CA GLY A 66 11.72 9.06 -6.56
C GLY A 66 12.33 8.32 -5.36
N GLN A 67 11.62 8.20 -4.24
CA GLN A 67 12.13 7.49 -3.07
C GLN A 67 11.81 6.00 -3.11
N SER A 68 12.74 5.22 -2.58
CA SER A 68 12.56 3.80 -2.30
C SER A 68 12.78 3.52 -0.81
N ARG A 69 12.05 2.56 -0.26
CA ARG A 69 12.25 2.09 1.10
C ARG A 69 12.07 0.58 1.19
N SER A 70 12.93 -0.07 1.97
CA SER A 70 12.90 -1.52 2.16
C SER A 70 12.80 -1.88 3.63
N VAL A 71 12.05 -2.94 3.93
CA VAL A 71 11.99 -3.56 5.25
C VAL A 71 11.92 -5.09 5.10
N GLY A 72 12.94 -5.76 5.65
CA GLY A 72 13.20 -7.17 5.37
C GLY A 72 13.31 -7.42 3.86
N SER A 73 12.55 -8.37 3.31
CA SER A 73 12.55 -8.65 1.86
C SER A 73 11.66 -7.72 1.03
N LEU A 74 10.86 -6.88 1.69
CA LEU A 74 9.89 -6.00 1.02
C LEU A 74 10.55 -4.69 0.61
N THR A 75 10.33 -4.25 -0.63
CA THR A 75 10.81 -2.98 -1.18
C THR A 75 9.69 -2.22 -1.84
N CYS A 76 9.46 -0.99 -1.43
CA CYS A 76 8.52 -0.06 -2.06
C CYS A 76 9.26 1.07 -2.76
N GLN A 77 8.84 1.40 -3.96
CA GLN A 77 9.39 2.47 -4.80
C GLN A 77 8.25 3.39 -5.21
N SER A 78 8.40 4.69 -4.97
CA SER A 78 7.42 5.70 -5.31
C SER A 78 7.84 6.45 -6.56
N GLN A 79 6.97 6.46 -7.56
CA GLN A 79 7.13 7.15 -8.83
C GLN A 79 5.91 8.02 -9.09
N GLU A 80 6.03 8.99 -10.01
CA GLU A 80 4.89 9.85 -10.37
C GLU A 80 3.70 9.05 -10.89
N ALA A 81 3.99 7.94 -11.59
CA ALA A 81 3.00 7.01 -12.13
C ALA A 81 2.39 6.07 -11.07
N GLY A 82 2.86 6.07 -9.83
CA GLY A 82 2.36 5.22 -8.75
C GLY A 82 3.47 4.66 -7.85
N VAL A 83 3.06 3.92 -6.82
CA VAL A 83 3.94 3.19 -5.90
C VAL A 83 3.92 1.72 -6.28
N THR A 84 5.09 1.10 -6.37
CA THR A 84 5.24 -0.34 -6.56
C THR A 84 5.93 -0.93 -5.34
N CYS A 85 5.34 -1.95 -4.74
CA CYS A 85 5.94 -2.67 -3.62
C CYS A 85 6.08 -4.14 -3.95
N THR A 86 7.25 -4.70 -3.68
CA THR A 86 7.62 -6.08 -4.05
C THR A 86 8.24 -6.78 -2.85
N ASP A 87 7.81 -8.01 -2.59
CA ASP A 87 8.57 -8.96 -1.79
C ASP A 87 9.62 -9.64 -2.68
N ASN A 88 10.88 -9.21 -2.57
CA ASN A 88 11.97 -9.72 -3.40
C ASN A 88 12.27 -11.21 -3.16
N ARG A 89 11.71 -11.82 -2.11
CA ARG A 89 11.87 -13.24 -1.82
C ARG A 89 10.84 -14.11 -2.53
N SER A 90 9.57 -13.71 -2.50
CA SER A 90 8.46 -14.49 -3.09
C SER A 90 8.08 -14.05 -4.50
N GLY A 91 8.43 -12.81 -4.88
CA GLY A 91 8.00 -12.18 -6.13
C GLY A 91 6.63 -11.53 -6.05
N HIS A 92 5.90 -11.67 -4.94
CA HIS A 92 4.62 -10.99 -4.73
C HIS A 92 4.81 -9.48 -4.80
N CYS A 93 3.95 -8.81 -5.55
CA CYS A 93 4.05 -7.38 -5.72
C CYS A 93 2.71 -6.73 -5.98
N PHE A 94 2.60 -5.47 -5.58
CA PHE A 94 1.46 -4.65 -5.97
C PHE A 94 1.92 -3.34 -6.57
N ARG A 95 1.04 -2.77 -7.39
CA ARG A 95 1.14 -1.41 -7.90
C ARG A 95 -0.07 -0.62 -7.44
N LEU A 96 0.15 0.60 -6.96
CA LEU A 96 -0.89 1.51 -6.50
C LEU A 96 -0.70 2.89 -7.12
N ALA A 97 -1.66 3.31 -7.93
CA ALA A 97 -1.73 4.63 -8.55
C ALA A 97 -3.06 5.31 -8.17
N ARG A 98 -3.26 6.56 -8.61
CA ARG A 98 -4.54 7.27 -8.35
C ARG A 98 -5.70 6.62 -9.07
N ASP A 99 -5.45 6.11 -10.26
CA ASP A 99 -6.44 5.66 -11.23
C ASP A 99 -6.50 4.15 -11.39
N ASN A 100 -5.54 3.41 -10.82
CA ASN A 100 -5.52 1.95 -10.83
C ASN A 100 -4.77 1.35 -9.63
N TYR A 101 -5.06 0.08 -9.33
CA TYR A 101 -4.21 -0.76 -8.50
C TYR A 101 -4.11 -2.18 -9.09
N GLU A 102 -2.99 -2.85 -8.85
CA GLU A 102 -2.74 -4.21 -9.33
C GLU A 102 -2.12 -5.05 -8.21
N LEU A 103 -2.53 -6.31 -8.11
CA LEU A 103 -2.09 -7.27 -7.10
C LEU A 103 -1.58 -8.53 -7.82
N HIS A 104 -0.31 -8.90 -7.60
CA HIS A 104 0.39 -10.03 -8.24
C HIS A 104 1.08 -10.92 -7.21
#